data_AF-A0A943B720-F1
#
_entry.id   AF-A0A943B720-F1
#
_cell.length_a   1.000
_cell.length_b   1.000
_cell.length_c   1.000
_cell.angle_alpha   90.00
_cell.angle_beta   90.00
_cell.angle_gamma   90.00
#
_symmetry.space_group_name_H-M   'P 1'
#
loop_
_entity.id
_entity.type
_entity.pdbx_description
1 polymer ?
#
loop_
_entity_poly.entity_id
_entity_poly.type
_entity_poly.pdbx_seq_one_letter_code
_entity_poly.pdbx_strand_id
1 'polypeptide(L)'
;MLEEGKVFKNFKELCVFMEWIDKETTLSTCSKRKYEKSLSQICSWEKINGTNKILIKEIYKQRKKRIDGRSSRSKYIKPIESILMYELMQNRNKNYLSINAIGEMLGIYNEKFKEDSEFYSKLAFENYIEEYLVSIFLFNSKGEINRIIKRAMKSMITNGAIEAEEGIIIFSCKDGYKMASKEESMLIETIENNALRLLECKNKGFLNMKKLNKKFKQIVKDNLSKLGYEYVEYYYSGYFIKEMNHEISKEIDNSNVYIMKRQLKELILNRLKEYGLRINANAVRKEYKKLTFGEPMLVDTISNSNFIGDWNWLVDYFIDD
;
A
#
# COMPACT_ATOMS: atom_id res chain seq x y z
N MET A 1 -27.52 11.20 -10.98
CA MET A 1 -26.73 10.17 -11.69
C MET A 1 -26.43 10.67 -13.11
N LEU A 2 -25.31 10.25 -13.73
CA LEU A 2 -25.01 10.60 -15.12
C LEU A 2 -25.97 9.84 -16.05
N GLU A 3 -26.44 10.50 -17.12
CA GLU A 3 -27.43 9.94 -18.05
C GLU A 3 -26.99 10.18 -19.51
N GLU A 4 -27.35 9.26 -20.40
CA GLU A 4 -27.12 9.40 -21.83
C GLU A 4 -27.97 10.54 -22.41
N GLY A 5 -27.41 11.29 -23.37
CA GLY A 5 -28.07 12.47 -23.94
C GLY A 5 -27.98 13.74 -23.07
N LYS A 6 -27.45 13.64 -21.84
CA LYS A 6 -27.31 14.80 -20.96
C LYS A 6 -26.29 15.80 -21.49
N VAL A 7 -26.65 17.09 -21.44
CA VAL A 7 -25.80 18.19 -21.91
C VAL A 7 -25.36 19.07 -20.75
N PHE A 8 -24.05 19.27 -20.62
CA PHE A 8 -23.44 20.21 -19.69
C PHE A 8 -22.96 21.46 -20.42
N LYS A 9 -23.06 22.64 -19.81
CA LYS A 9 -22.64 23.92 -20.38
C LYS A 9 -21.14 23.96 -20.66
N ASN A 10 -20.34 23.31 -19.81
CA ASN A 10 -18.90 23.17 -19.96
C ASN A 10 -18.35 22.00 -19.11
N PHE A 11 -17.07 21.68 -19.30
CA PHE A 11 -16.39 20.59 -18.59
C PHE A 11 -16.32 20.80 -17.07
N LYS A 12 -16.27 22.05 -16.58
CA LYS A 12 -16.25 22.34 -15.13
C LYS A 12 -17.57 21.94 -14.49
N GLU A 13 -18.69 22.28 -15.13
CA GLU A 13 -20.03 21.91 -14.64
C GLU A 13 -20.18 20.39 -14.56
N LEU A 14 -19.67 19.65 -15.55
CA LEU A 14 -19.62 18.19 -15.50
C LEU A 14 -18.78 17.68 -14.32
N CYS A 15 -17.59 18.25 -14.08
CA CYS A 15 -16.74 17.81 -12.96
C CYS A 15 -17.38 18.06 -11.59
N VAL A 16 -18.10 19.18 -11.44
CA VAL A 16 -18.86 19.48 -10.22
C VAL A 16 -20.03 18.51 -10.06
N PHE A 17 -20.73 18.20 -11.16
CA PHE A 17 -21.82 17.23 -11.15
C PHE A 17 -21.35 15.81 -10.76
N MET A 18 -20.13 15.44 -11.17
CA MET A 18 -19.49 14.18 -10.81
C MET A 18 -18.85 14.20 -9.40
N GLU A 19 -18.99 15.30 -8.66
CA GLU A 19 -18.41 15.50 -7.33
C GLU A 19 -16.87 15.34 -7.32
N TRP A 20 -16.22 15.57 -8.46
CA TRP A 20 -14.75 15.51 -8.55
C TRP A 20 -14.07 16.77 -8.03
N ILE A 21 -14.80 17.88 -8.02
CA ILE A 21 -14.34 19.19 -7.56
C ILE A 21 -15.53 19.97 -6.97
N ASP A 22 -15.21 20.94 -6.13
CA ASP A 22 -16.19 21.92 -5.66
C ASP A 22 -16.46 23.00 -6.70
N LYS A 23 -17.60 23.69 -6.57
CA LYS A 23 -18.01 24.78 -7.47
C LYS A 23 -16.96 25.91 -7.55
N GLU A 24 -16.29 26.17 -6.44
CA GLU A 24 -15.29 27.23 -6.31
C GLU A 24 -13.94 26.85 -6.92
N THR A 25 -13.68 25.56 -7.16
CA THR A 25 -12.38 25.10 -7.65
C THR A 25 -12.10 25.60 -9.08
N THR A 26 -10.92 26.20 -9.28
CA THR A 26 -10.43 26.57 -10.62
C THR A 26 -9.74 25.39 -11.29
N LEU A 27 -10.16 25.09 -12.52
CA LEU A 27 -9.73 23.92 -13.26
C LEU A 27 -8.49 24.24 -14.11
N SER A 28 -7.29 23.87 -13.61
CA SER A 28 -6.07 24.01 -14.38
C SER A 28 -6.05 23.05 -15.59
N THR A 29 -5.28 23.37 -16.63
CA THR A 29 -5.15 22.53 -17.84
C THR A 29 -4.72 21.09 -17.53
N CYS A 30 -3.81 20.91 -16.56
CA CYS A 30 -3.36 19.59 -16.12
C CYS A 30 -4.49 18.80 -15.43
N SER A 31 -5.26 19.47 -14.57
CA SER A 31 -6.41 18.84 -13.88
C SER A 31 -7.50 18.48 -14.88
N LYS A 32 -7.76 19.36 -15.86
CA LYS A 32 -8.73 19.11 -16.93
C LYS A 32 -8.38 17.83 -17.69
N ARG A 33 -7.15 17.71 -18.18
CA ARG A 33 -6.67 16.50 -18.88
C ARG A 33 -6.79 15.23 -18.02
N LYS A 34 -6.54 15.34 -16.70
CA LYS A 34 -6.69 14.21 -15.76
C LYS A 34 -8.15 13.76 -15.66
N TYR A 35 -9.07 14.70 -15.51
CA TYR A 35 -10.50 14.41 -15.44
C TYR A 35 -11.07 13.93 -16.77
N GLU A 36 -10.62 14.48 -17.90
CA GLU A 36 -11.01 13.99 -19.25
C GLU A 36 -10.64 12.51 -19.42
N LYS A 37 -9.43 12.11 -18.98
CA LYS A 37 -9.01 10.71 -18.97
C LYS A 37 -9.86 9.84 -18.06
N SER A 38 -10.28 10.37 -16.91
CA SER A 38 -11.14 9.64 -15.96
C SER A 38 -12.55 9.49 -16.55
N LEU A 39 -13.05 10.52 -17.21
CA LEU A 39 -14.34 10.54 -17.89
C LEU A 39 -14.38 9.56 -19.06
N SER A 40 -13.31 9.47 -19.87
CA SER A 40 -13.22 8.51 -20.97
C SER A 40 -13.23 7.04 -20.52
N GLN A 41 -13.04 6.77 -19.23
CA GLN A 41 -13.22 5.42 -18.68
C GLN A 41 -14.67 5.13 -18.32
N ILE A 42 -15.51 6.15 -18.11
CA ILE A 42 -16.88 6.02 -17.63
C ILE A 42 -17.89 6.18 -18.78
N CYS A 43 -17.63 7.08 -19.73
CA CYS A 43 -18.55 7.36 -20.82
C CYS A 43 -17.84 7.87 -22.09
N SER A 44 -18.51 7.70 -23.23
CA SER A 44 -18.23 8.43 -24.46
C SER A 44 -18.87 9.80 -24.39
N TRP A 45 -18.13 10.85 -24.77
CA TRP A 45 -18.61 12.22 -24.75
C TRP A 45 -18.06 13.00 -25.95
N GLU A 46 -18.77 14.04 -26.35
CA GLU A 46 -18.28 14.97 -27.36
C GLU A 46 -18.54 16.42 -26.96
N LYS A 47 -17.72 17.31 -27.51
CA LYS A 47 -17.94 18.75 -27.45
C LYS A 47 -18.86 19.13 -28.60
N ILE A 48 -19.98 19.79 -28.30
CA ILE A 48 -20.91 20.24 -29.35
C ILE A 48 -20.21 21.32 -30.19
N ASN A 49 -20.10 21.09 -31.50
CA ASN A 49 -19.40 21.97 -32.44
C ASN A 49 -19.79 23.44 -32.26
N GLY A 50 -18.78 24.32 -32.23
CA GLY A 50 -18.98 25.76 -32.04
C GLY A 50 -19.35 26.20 -30.61
N THR A 51 -19.45 25.28 -29.64
CA THR A 51 -19.83 25.63 -28.25
C THR A 51 -18.89 24.99 -27.23
N ASN A 52 -18.92 25.45 -25.98
CA ASN A 52 -18.21 24.79 -24.87
C ASN A 52 -19.00 23.63 -24.24
N LYS A 53 -20.19 23.32 -24.77
CA LYS A 53 -21.09 22.32 -24.20
C LYS A 53 -20.56 20.90 -24.44
N ILE A 54 -20.88 20.02 -23.51
CA ILE A 54 -20.50 18.61 -23.54
C ILE A 54 -21.76 17.76 -23.56
N LEU A 55 -21.84 16.86 -24.53
CA LEU A 55 -22.88 15.85 -24.66
C LEU A 55 -22.33 14.49 -24.23
N ILE A 56 -23.04 13.82 -23.32
CA ILE A 56 -22.76 12.42 -22.96
C ILE A 56 -23.46 11.53 -23.98
N LYS A 57 -22.70 10.74 -24.74
CA LYS A 57 -23.25 9.86 -25.78
C LYS A 57 -23.68 8.51 -25.24
N GLU A 58 -22.79 7.86 -24.51
CA GLU A 58 -22.93 6.47 -24.08
C GLU A 58 -22.26 6.34 -22.72
N ILE A 59 -22.92 5.69 -21.77
CA ILE A 59 -22.35 5.39 -20.46
C ILE A 59 -21.96 3.91 -20.43
N TYR A 60 -20.70 3.64 -20.11
CA TYR A 60 -20.20 2.28 -20.08
C TYR A 60 -20.73 1.54 -18.86
N LYS A 61 -21.14 0.28 -19.06
CA LYS A 61 -21.57 -0.61 -17.97
C LYS A 61 -20.46 -0.89 -16.96
N GLN A 62 -19.22 -1.01 -17.44
CA GLN A 62 -18.02 -1.11 -16.61
C GLN A 62 -16.97 -0.10 -17.07
N ARG A 63 -16.13 0.34 -16.13
CA ARG A 63 -15.07 1.31 -16.46
C ARG A 63 -14.07 0.71 -17.43
N LYS A 64 -13.83 1.39 -18.55
CA LYS A 64 -12.80 0.97 -19.52
C LYS A 64 -11.41 1.07 -18.91
N LYS A 65 -10.54 0.14 -19.30
CA LYS A 65 -9.12 0.16 -18.92
C LYS A 65 -8.47 1.44 -19.44
N ARG A 66 -7.79 2.17 -18.55
CA ARG A 66 -6.94 3.27 -19.00
C ARG A 66 -5.62 2.71 -19.50
N ILE A 67 -5.26 3.07 -20.73
CA ILE A 67 -3.94 2.80 -21.29
C ILE A 67 -2.99 3.93 -20.84
N ASP A 68 -2.14 3.66 -19.85
CA ASP A 68 -1.06 4.58 -19.45
C ASP A 68 0.30 3.94 -19.79
N GLY A 69 1.03 4.51 -20.75
CA GLY A 69 2.34 3.97 -21.17
C GLY A 69 3.43 4.01 -20.09
N ARG A 70 3.16 4.59 -18.91
CA ARG A 70 4.07 4.57 -17.76
C ARG A 70 3.89 3.34 -16.88
N SER A 71 2.67 2.80 -16.77
CA SER A 71 2.43 1.60 -15.95
C SER A 71 3.07 0.37 -16.58
N SER A 72 3.07 0.28 -17.91
CA SER A 72 3.73 -0.79 -18.67
C SER A 72 5.26 -0.84 -18.49
N ARG A 73 5.88 0.26 -18.04
CA ARG A 73 7.33 0.32 -17.76
C ARG A 73 7.69 -0.09 -16.33
N SER A 74 6.72 -0.22 -15.43
CA SER A 74 7.00 -0.56 -14.04
C SER A 74 7.13 -2.07 -13.87
N LYS A 75 8.35 -2.53 -13.55
CA LYS A 75 8.69 -3.95 -13.41
C LYS A 75 7.86 -4.70 -12.34
N TYR A 76 7.25 -3.98 -11.38
CA TYR A 76 6.43 -4.58 -10.32
C TYR A 76 4.93 -4.58 -10.62
N ILE A 77 4.42 -3.55 -11.30
CA ILE A 77 2.97 -3.32 -11.38
C ILE A 77 2.27 -4.40 -12.19
N LYS A 78 2.82 -4.76 -13.36
CA LYS A 78 2.18 -5.75 -14.24
C LYS A 78 2.14 -7.14 -13.60
N PRO A 79 3.23 -7.69 -13.02
CA PRO A 79 3.16 -8.95 -12.27
C PRO A 79 2.15 -8.91 -11.13
N ILE A 80 2.16 -7.85 -10.32
CA ILE A 80 1.22 -7.69 -9.19
C ILE A 80 -0.23 -7.64 -9.67
N GLU A 81 -0.53 -6.87 -10.72
CA GLU A 81 -1.87 -6.77 -11.31
C GLU A 81 -2.37 -8.17 -11.73
N SER A 82 -1.59 -8.92 -12.49
CA SER A 82 -1.97 -10.26 -12.94
C SER A 82 -2.20 -11.24 -11.79
N ILE A 83 -1.27 -11.29 -10.82
CA ILE A 83 -1.36 -12.23 -9.70
C ILE A 83 -2.58 -11.89 -8.83
N LEU A 84 -2.79 -10.62 -8.48
CA LEU A 84 -3.92 -10.24 -7.63
C LEU A 84 -5.25 -10.45 -8.32
N MET A 85 -5.38 -10.10 -9.60
CA MET A 85 -6.61 -10.36 -10.34
C MET A 85 -6.94 -11.86 -10.35
N TYR A 86 -5.94 -12.72 -10.59
CA TYR A 86 -6.11 -14.17 -10.51
C TYR A 86 -6.56 -14.62 -9.10
N GLU A 87 -5.86 -14.22 -8.04
CA GLU A 87 -6.17 -14.62 -6.66
C GLU A 87 -7.55 -14.14 -6.19
N LEU A 88 -7.97 -12.95 -6.60
CA LEU A 88 -9.28 -12.39 -6.30
C LEU A 88 -10.41 -13.12 -7.05
N MET A 89 -10.17 -13.60 -8.28
CA MET A 89 -11.15 -14.41 -9.01
C MET A 89 -11.42 -15.75 -8.33
N GLN A 90 -10.38 -16.36 -7.77
CA GLN A 90 -10.50 -17.63 -7.04
C GLN A 90 -11.13 -17.43 -5.65
N ASN A 91 -10.85 -16.32 -4.99
CA ASN A 91 -11.30 -16.03 -3.63
C ASN A 91 -12.44 -15.01 -3.58
N ARG A 92 -13.59 -15.35 -4.19
CA ARG A 92 -14.77 -14.45 -4.31
C ARG A 92 -15.36 -13.93 -2.99
N ASN A 93 -14.96 -14.48 -1.85
CA ASN A 93 -15.52 -14.15 -0.54
C ASN A 93 -14.66 -13.17 0.28
N LYS A 94 -13.47 -12.77 -0.20
CA LYS A 94 -12.55 -11.87 0.54
C LYS A 94 -12.46 -10.50 -0.12
N ASN A 95 -13.42 -9.64 0.19
CA ASN A 95 -13.42 -8.26 -0.30
C ASN A 95 -12.58 -7.32 0.57
N TYR A 96 -12.40 -7.63 1.85
CA TYR A 96 -11.61 -6.82 2.79
C TYR A 96 -10.20 -7.38 2.93
N LEU A 97 -9.21 -6.65 2.42
CA LEU A 97 -7.83 -7.12 2.33
C LEU A 97 -6.88 -6.18 3.07
N SER A 98 -6.16 -6.72 4.05
CA SER A 98 -5.01 -6.02 4.61
C SER A 98 -3.86 -6.03 3.61
N ILE A 99 -2.92 -5.11 3.74
CA ILE A 99 -1.73 -5.09 2.88
C ILE A 99 -0.89 -6.37 3.02
N ASN A 100 -0.91 -6.99 4.21
CA ASN A 100 -0.24 -8.27 4.46
C ASN A 100 -0.93 -9.40 3.72
N ALA A 101 -2.26 -9.45 3.74
CA ALA A 101 -3.03 -10.44 2.97
C ALA A 101 -2.74 -10.33 1.47
N ILE A 102 -2.59 -9.10 0.95
CA ILE A 102 -2.18 -8.87 -0.44
C ILE A 102 -0.74 -9.39 -0.67
N GLY A 103 0.19 -9.14 0.25
CA GLY A 103 1.55 -9.68 0.17
C GLY A 103 1.62 -11.21 0.21
N GLU A 104 0.71 -11.86 0.95
CA GLU A 104 0.56 -13.32 0.98
C GLU A 104 0.01 -13.85 -0.35
N MET A 105 -1.03 -13.23 -0.92
CA MET A 105 -1.56 -13.57 -2.25
C MET A 105 -0.47 -13.49 -3.33
N LEU A 106 0.41 -12.50 -3.23
CA LEU A 106 1.55 -12.31 -4.13
C LEU A 106 2.66 -13.34 -3.94
N GLY A 107 2.65 -14.13 -2.86
CA GLY A 107 3.74 -15.04 -2.50
C GLY A 107 5.00 -14.33 -2.00
N ILE A 108 4.87 -13.09 -1.53
CA ILE A 108 6.00 -12.31 -0.97
C ILE A 108 6.09 -12.48 0.55
N TYR A 109 4.94 -12.55 1.23
CA TYR A 109 4.90 -12.82 2.67
C TYR A 109 4.58 -14.30 2.91
N ASN A 110 5.51 -14.97 3.60
CA ASN A 110 5.37 -16.34 4.12
C ASN A 110 5.16 -16.31 5.66
N GLU A 111 5.11 -17.50 6.26
CA GLU A 111 4.90 -17.67 7.70
C GLU A 111 6.01 -17.02 8.55
N LYS A 112 7.26 -17.00 8.05
CA LYS A 112 8.39 -16.36 8.75
C LYS A 112 8.13 -14.89 9.08
N PHE A 113 7.40 -14.16 8.24
CA PHE A 113 7.03 -12.76 8.51
C PHE A 113 5.96 -12.57 9.59
N LYS A 114 5.31 -13.65 10.03
CA LYS A 114 4.21 -13.67 11.02
C LYS A 114 4.65 -14.10 12.41
N GLU A 115 5.89 -14.56 12.55
CA GLU A 115 6.48 -15.01 13.80
C GLU A 115 6.59 -13.90 14.85
N ASP A 116 6.79 -14.29 16.11
CA ASP A 116 6.84 -13.39 17.24
C ASP A 116 8.26 -12.93 17.59
N SER A 117 8.37 -12.08 18.62
CA SER A 117 9.66 -11.58 19.07
C SER A 117 10.59 -12.68 19.57
N GLU A 118 10.06 -13.74 20.18
CA GLU A 118 10.88 -14.81 20.75
C GLU A 118 11.53 -15.63 19.62
N PHE A 119 10.76 -15.96 18.59
CA PHE A 119 11.29 -16.57 17.37
C PHE A 119 12.39 -15.71 16.74
N TYR A 120 12.18 -14.40 16.60
CA TYR A 120 13.20 -13.51 16.01
C TYR A 120 14.45 -13.37 16.88
N SER A 121 14.32 -13.34 18.21
CA SER A 121 15.47 -13.36 19.12
C SER A 121 16.26 -14.66 18.97
N LYS A 122 15.57 -15.81 18.85
CA LYS A 122 16.19 -17.12 18.63
C LYS A 122 16.92 -17.17 17.28
N LEU A 123 16.27 -16.73 16.20
CA LEU A 123 16.88 -16.65 14.86
C LEU A 123 18.17 -15.82 14.87
N ALA A 124 18.14 -14.67 15.56
CA ALA A 124 19.30 -13.80 15.71
C ALA A 124 20.45 -14.52 16.42
N PHE A 125 20.16 -15.17 17.55
CA PHE A 125 21.13 -15.92 18.34
C PHE A 125 21.76 -17.07 17.55
N GLU A 126 20.94 -17.91 16.90
CA GLU A 126 21.41 -19.11 16.17
C GLU A 126 22.28 -18.78 14.96
N ASN A 127 22.07 -17.61 14.34
CA ASN A 127 22.78 -17.20 13.14
C ASN A 127 23.86 -16.15 13.41
N TYR A 128 24.17 -15.86 14.68
CA TYR A 128 25.15 -14.83 15.08
C TYR A 128 24.86 -13.45 14.49
N ILE A 129 23.57 -13.12 14.33
CA ILE A 129 23.10 -11.82 13.84
C ILE A 129 22.64 -10.99 15.05
N GLU A 130 22.94 -9.69 15.05
CA GLU A 130 22.41 -8.79 16.08
C GLU A 130 20.87 -8.77 16.06
N GLU A 131 20.21 -8.97 17.21
CA GLU A 131 18.74 -8.97 17.32
C GLU A 131 18.11 -7.65 16.81
N TYR A 132 18.80 -6.53 17.04
CA TYR A 132 18.39 -5.23 16.52
C TYR A 132 18.41 -5.18 14.99
N LEU A 133 19.34 -5.88 14.33
CA LEU A 133 19.42 -5.95 12.88
C LEU A 133 18.24 -6.72 12.28
N VAL A 134 17.83 -7.83 12.90
CA VAL A 134 16.60 -8.57 12.50
C VAL A 134 15.38 -7.65 12.60
N SER A 135 15.27 -6.87 13.68
CA SER A 135 14.19 -5.91 13.87
C SER A 135 14.19 -4.79 12.82
N ILE A 136 15.37 -4.20 12.52
CA ILE A 136 15.53 -3.22 11.44
C ILE A 136 15.11 -3.84 10.11
N PHE A 137 15.59 -5.04 9.79
CA PHE A 137 15.30 -5.72 8.54
C PHE A 137 13.80 -5.90 8.36
N LEU A 138 13.12 -6.50 9.33
CA LEU A 138 11.67 -6.74 9.26
C LEU A 138 10.90 -5.43 9.07
N PHE A 139 11.25 -4.37 9.80
CA PHE A 139 10.59 -3.08 9.68
C PHE A 139 10.78 -2.46 8.28
N ASN A 140 12.03 -2.40 7.81
CA ASN A 140 12.39 -1.75 6.56
C ASN A 140 11.92 -2.54 5.34
N SER A 141 12.09 -3.86 5.35
CA SER A 141 11.64 -4.76 4.28
C SER A 141 10.13 -4.77 4.15
N LYS A 142 9.38 -4.88 5.27
CA LYS A 142 7.91 -4.74 5.24
C LYS A 142 7.49 -3.38 4.69
N GLY A 143 8.13 -2.29 5.14
CA GLY A 143 7.86 -0.94 4.65
C GLY A 143 8.07 -0.79 3.14
N GLU A 144 9.17 -1.33 2.60
CA GLU A 144 9.50 -1.24 1.18
C GLU A 144 8.56 -2.10 0.31
N ILE A 145 8.28 -3.33 0.73
CA ILE A 145 7.30 -4.21 0.06
C ILE A 145 5.92 -3.55 0.05
N ASN A 146 5.45 -3.06 1.20
CA ASN A 146 4.18 -2.36 1.32
C ASN A 146 4.10 -1.15 0.39
N ARG A 147 5.18 -0.39 0.24
CA ARG A 147 5.23 0.75 -0.70
C ARG A 147 5.06 0.30 -2.16
N ILE A 148 5.64 -0.84 -2.54
CA ILE A 148 5.49 -1.42 -3.88
C ILE A 148 4.05 -1.89 -4.09
N ILE A 149 3.48 -2.61 -3.13
CA ILE A 149 2.09 -3.08 -3.17
C ILE A 149 1.12 -1.89 -3.29
N LYS A 150 1.24 -0.87 -2.44
CA LYS A 150 0.39 0.34 -2.50
C LYS A 150 0.45 1.04 -3.86
N ARG A 151 1.64 1.10 -4.47
CA ARG A 151 1.80 1.69 -5.81
C ARG A 151 1.08 0.86 -6.88
N ALA A 152 1.16 -0.45 -6.80
CA ALA A 152 0.45 -1.34 -7.71
C ALA A 152 -1.07 -1.25 -7.52
N MET A 153 -1.57 -1.31 -6.28
CA MET A 153 -2.99 -1.12 -5.97
C MET A 153 -3.52 0.21 -6.50
N LYS A 154 -2.81 1.32 -6.24
CA LYS A 154 -3.16 2.63 -6.79
C LYS A 154 -3.22 2.62 -8.32
N SER A 155 -2.28 1.93 -8.98
CA SER A 155 -2.28 1.79 -10.44
C SER A 155 -3.49 1.00 -10.94
N MET A 156 -3.81 -0.14 -10.30
CA MET A 156 -4.96 -0.97 -10.66
C MET A 156 -6.27 -0.20 -10.53
N ILE A 157 -6.47 0.54 -9.43
CA ILE A 157 -7.63 1.41 -9.20
C ILE A 157 -7.69 2.52 -10.25
N THR A 158 -6.57 3.22 -10.46
CA THR A 158 -6.51 4.33 -11.44
C THR A 158 -6.77 3.86 -12.86
N ASN A 159 -6.32 2.65 -13.21
CA ASN A 159 -6.49 2.11 -14.56
C ASN A 159 -7.83 1.41 -14.76
N GLY A 160 -8.67 1.32 -13.73
CA GLY A 160 -9.96 0.64 -13.81
C GLY A 160 -9.85 -0.88 -13.91
N ALA A 161 -8.74 -1.46 -13.41
CA ALA A 161 -8.61 -2.92 -13.29
C ALA A 161 -9.49 -3.46 -12.15
N ILE A 162 -9.58 -2.69 -11.06
CA ILE A 162 -10.44 -2.96 -9.92
C ILE A 162 -11.12 -1.66 -9.49
N GLU A 163 -12.31 -1.78 -8.93
CA GLU A 163 -12.92 -0.75 -8.10
C GLU A 163 -12.66 -1.11 -6.64
N ALA A 164 -11.95 -0.24 -5.91
CA ALA A 164 -11.60 -0.48 -4.52
C ALA A 164 -11.49 0.82 -3.72
N GLU A 165 -11.74 0.72 -2.42
CA GLU A 165 -11.56 1.80 -1.44
C GLU A 165 -10.40 1.48 -0.51
N GLU A 166 -9.45 2.41 -0.37
CA GLU A 166 -8.39 2.34 0.66
C GLU A 166 -8.87 3.04 1.93
N GLY A 167 -8.65 2.42 3.09
CA GLY A 167 -9.04 3.02 4.38
C GLY A 167 -8.80 2.11 5.57
N ILE A 168 -9.42 2.47 6.70
CA ILE A 168 -9.42 1.65 7.91
C ILE A 168 -10.58 0.65 7.81
N ILE A 169 -10.28 -0.63 7.97
CA ILE A 169 -11.25 -1.70 8.04
C ILE A 169 -11.44 -2.04 9.51
N ILE A 170 -12.70 -2.04 9.96
CA ILE A 170 -13.11 -2.41 11.31
C ILE A 170 -13.71 -3.81 11.27
N PHE A 171 -13.37 -4.63 12.26
CA PHE A 171 -14.06 -5.87 12.55
C PHE A 171 -14.89 -5.72 13.83
N SER A 172 -16.17 -6.06 13.76
CA SER A 172 -17.05 -6.25 14.92
C SER A 172 -17.55 -7.69 14.96
N CYS A 173 -17.73 -8.26 16.15
CA CYS A 173 -18.31 -9.60 16.29
C CYS A 173 -19.78 -9.68 15.81
N LYS A 174 -20.48 -8.53 15.75
CA LYS A 174 -21.91 -8.47 15.37
C LYS A 174 -22.11 -8.36 13.87
N ASP A 175 -21.30 -7.53 13.21
CA ASP A 175 -21.51 -7.09 11.82
C ASP A 175 -20.40 -7.59 10.88
N GLY A 176 -19.35 -8.22 11.43
CA GLY A 176 -18.19 -8.65 10.68
C GLY A 176 -17.32 -7.47 10.24
N TYR A 177 -16.82 -7.53 9.01
CA TYR A 177 -15.91 -6.51 8.47
C TYR A 177 -16.68 -5.38 7.80
N LYS A 178 -16.25 -4.14 8.06
CA LYS A 178 -16.72 -2.94 7.35
C LYS A 178 -15.62 -1.93 7.12
N MET A 179 -15.81 -1.04 6.15
CA MET A 179 -15.01 0.18 6.07
C MET A 179 -15.42 1.13 7.19
N ALA A 180 -14.43 1.73 7.85
CA ALA A 180 -14.65 2.82 8.78
C ALA A 180 -15.19 4.04 8.03
N SER A 181 -16.19 4.68 8.63
CA SER A 181 -16.61 6.03 8.25
C SER A 181 -15.45 7.02 8.40
N LYS A 182 -15.63 8.22 7.84
CA LYS A 182 -14.63 9.29 7.94
C LYS A 182 -14.42 9.70 9.40
N GLU A 183 -15.50 9.77 10.17
CA GLU A 183 -15.52 10.08 11.59
C GLU A 183 -14.80 9.00 12.41
N GLU A 184 -15.13 7.72 12.17
CA GLU A 184 -14.45 6.60 12.81
C GLU A 184 -12.95 6.59 12.50
N SER A 185 -12.58 6.86 11.24
CA SER A 185 -11.18 6.88 10.82
C SER A 185 -10.40 7.97 11.53
N MET A 186 -10.94 9.20 11.56
CA MET A 186 -10.33 10.34 12.26
C MET A 186 -10.18 10.08 13.76
N LEU A 187 -11.20 9.46 14.37
CA LEU A 187 -11.19 9.12 15.77
C LEU A 187 -10.10 8.09 16.09
N ILE A 188 -10.06 6.98 15.33
CA ILE A 188 -9.07 5.93 15.50
C ILE A 188 -7.65 6.52 15.38
N GLU A 189 -7.38 7.31 14.35
CA GLU A 189 -6.08 7.96 14.16
C GLU A 189 -5.72 8.89 15.32
N THR A 190 -6.69 9.63 15.87
CA THR A 190 -6.47 10.52 17.02
C THR A 190 -6.11 9.73 18.27
N ILE A 191 -6.84 8.63 18.55
CA ILE A 191 -6.56 7.76 19.69
C ILE A 191 -5.20 7.09 19.54
N GLU A 192 -4.85 6.59 18.35
CA GLU A 192 -3.54 6.00 18.09
C GLU A 192 -2.41 7.00 18.32
N ASN A 193 -2.54 8.23 17.84
CA ASN A 193 -1.55 9.27 18.02
C ASN A 193 -1.39 9.67 19.49
N ASN A 194 -2.48 9.74 20.25
CA ASN A 194 -2.44 9.99 21.69
C ASN A 194 -1.77 8.83 22.44
N ALA A 195 -2.10 7.58 22.10
CA ALA A 195 -1.47 6.39 22.69
C ALA A 195 0.04 6.33 22.38
N LEU A 196 0.45 6.70 21.16
CA LEU A 196 1.87 6.81 20.78
C LEU A 196 2.60 7.87 21.61
N ARG A 197 1.99 9.04 21.83
CA ARG A 197 2.55 10.12 22.67
C ARG A 197 2.70 9.66 24.13
N LEU A 198 1.67 9.01 24.68
CA LEU A 198 1.69 8.47 26.05
C LEU A 198 2.78 7.41 26.27
N LEU A 199 3.12 6.65 25.22
CA LEU A 199 4.18 5.63 25.26
C LEU A 199 5.55 6.15 24.82
N GLU A 200 5.69 7.46 24.60
CA GLU A 200 6.91 8.10 24.11
C GLU A 200 7.47 7.41 22.85
N CYS A 201 6.57 7.08 21.93
CA CYS A 201 6.87 6.44 20.65
C CYS A 201 6.52 7.39 19.51
N LYS A 202 7.51 7.68 18.64
CA LYS A 202 7.29 8.55 17.47
C LYS A 202 6.40 7.92 16.40
N ASN A 203 6.39 6.59 16.32
CA ASN A 203 5.58 5.82 15.37
C ASN A 203 5.41 4.38 15.85
N LYS A 204 4.57 3.61 15.15
CA LYS A 204 4.30 2.19 15.45
C LYS A 204 5.55 1.29 15.33
N GLY A 205 6.55 1.66 14.55
CA GLY A 205 7.81 0.91 14.46
C GLY A 205 8.58 0.90 15.79
N PHE A 206 8.58 2.02 16.52
CA PHE A 206 9.18 2.10 17.85
C PHE A 206 8.45 1.26 18.90
N LEU A 207 7.16 0.97 18.71
CA LEU A 207 6.41 0.08 19.60
C LEU A 207 6.98 -1.34 19.58
N ASN A 208 7.33 -1.85 18.38
CA ASN A 208 7.95 -3.16 18.22
C ASN A 208 9.31 -3.21 18.92
N MET A 209 10.17 -2.22 18.67
CA MET A 209 11.51 -2.15 19.26
C MET A 209 11.48 -2.06 20.79
N LYS A 210 10.54 -1.30 21.36
CA LYS A 210 10.37 -1.18 22.82
C LYS A 210 9.52 -2.31 23.44
N LYS A 211 9.05 -3.29 22.65
CA LYS A 211 8.13 -4.36 23.09
C LYS A 211 6.83 -3.83 23.75
N LEU A 212 6.31 -2.68 23.29
CA LEU A 212 5.15 -1.99 23.87
C LEU A 212 3.81 -2.24 23.14
N ASN A 213 3.78 -3.11 22.12
CA ASN A 213 2.57 -3.34 21.31
C ASN A 213 1.34 -3.75 22.11
N LYS A 214 1.50 -4.64 23.09
CA LYS A 214 0.37 -5.12 23.91
C LYS A 214 -0.25 -3.97 24.70
N LYS A 215 0.60 -3.15 25.32
CA LYS A 215 0.18 -1.95 26.07
C LYS A 215 -0.48 -0.91 25.15
N PHE A 216 0.09 -0.67 23.97
CA PHE A 216 -0.51 0.21 22.96
C PHE A 216 -1.91 -0.25 22.55
N LYS A 217 -2.08 -1.52 22.19
CA LYS A 217 -3.37 -2.08 21.79
C LYS A 217 -4.41 -1.95 22.91
N GLN A 218 -4.01 -2.19 24.17
CA GLN A 218 -4.90 -2.04 25.32
C GLN A 218 -5.37 -0.58 25.48
N ILE A 219 -4.44 0.38 25.47
CA ILE A 219 -4.77 1.81 25.58
C ILE A 219 -5.76 2.22 24.49
N VAL A 220 -5.55 1.79 23.24
CA VAL A 220 -6.45 2.13 22.14
C VAL A 220 -7.84 1.49 22.35
N LYS A 221 -7.92 0.22 22.73
CA LYS A 221 -9.19 -0.47 23.00
C LYS A 221 -9.98 0.20 24.13
N ASP A 222 -9.31 0.56 25.22
CA ASP A 222 -9.95 1.22 26.36
C ASP A 222 -10.50 2.61 25.99
N ASN A 223 -9.76 3.39 25.18
CA ASN A 223 -10.22 4.71 24.74
C ASN A 223 -11.39 4.62 23.74
N LEU A 224 -11.35 3.66 22.81
CA LEU A 224 -12.49 3.42 21.90
C LEU A 224 -13.75 3.05 22.69
N SER A 225 -13.61 2.14 23.67
CA SER A 225 -14.71 1.70 24.52
C SER A 225 -15.32 2.86 25.30
N LYS A 226 -14.49 3.70 25.95
CA LYS A 226 -14.93 4.91 26.68
C LYS A 226 -15.71 5.91 25.84
N LEU A 227 -15.48 5.93 24.52
CA LEU A 227 -16.14 6.84 23.58
C LEU A 227 -17.36 6.19 22.89
N GLY A 228 -17.79 5.01 23.34
CA GLY A 228 -18.96 4.30 22.79
C GLY A 228 -18.67 3.43 21.57
N TYR A 229 -17.40 3.21 21.24
CA TYR A 229 -16.96 2.37 20.10
C TYR A 229 -16.58 0.95 20.53
N GLU A 230 -17.30 0.39 21.51
CA GLU A 230 -17.07 -0.94 22.09
C GLU A 230 -17.19 -2.08 21.06
N TYR A 231 -17.93 -1.85 19.97
CA TYR A 231 -18.08 -2.82 18.88
C TYR A 231 -16.79 -3.03 18.06
N VAL A 232 -15.80 -2.15 18.19
CA VAL A 232 -14.52 -2.24 17.46
C VAL A 232 -13.60 -3.23 18.17
N GLU A 233 -13.60 -4.49 17.73
CA GLU A 233 -12.72 -5.51 18.32
C GLU A 233 -11.27 -5.34 17.87
N TYR A 234 -11.09 -5.17 16.56
CA TYR A 234 -9.82 -4.77 15.97
C TYR A 234 -10.06 -4.05 14.65
N TYR A 235 -9.02 -3.37 14.19
CA TYR A 235 -9.03 -2.68 12.91
C TYR A 235 -7.65 -2.75 12.27
N TYR A 236 -7.62 -2.52 10.96
CA TYR A 236 -6.38 -2.46 10.18
C TYR A 236 -6.55 -1.59 8.95
N SER A 237 -5.47 -1.01 8.46
CA SER A 237 -5.47 -0.34 7.16
C SER A 237 -5.46 -1.37 6.03
N GLY A 238 -6.29 -1.17 5.01
CA GLY A 238 -6.39 -2.09 3.89
C GLY A 238 -7.23 -1.55 2.75
N TYR A 239 -7.72 -2.48 1.93
CA TYR A 239 -8.53 -2.21 0.76
C TYR A 239 -9.84 -3.00 0.83
N PHE A 240 -10.94 -2.35 0.52
CA PHE A 240 -12.20 -3.01 0.21
C PHE A 240 -12.37 -3.08 -1.31
N ILE A 241 -12.31 -4.29 -1.86
CA ILE A 241 -12.50 -4.55 -3.30
C ILE A 241 -14.01 -4.66 -3.57
N LYS A 242 -14.55 -3.72 -4.34
CA LYS A 242 -15.97 -3.68 -4.71
C LYS A 242 -16.27 -4.51 -5.94
N GLU A 243 -15.48 -4.29 -6.99
CA GLU A 243 -15.69 -4.92 -8.29
C GLU A 243 -14.35 -5.11 -9.00
N MET A 244 -14.28 -6.12 -9.87
CA MET A 244 -13.16 -6.35 -10.77
C MET A 244 -13.61 -6.19 -12.21
N ASN A 245 -12.76 -5.62 -13.05
CA ASN A 245 -13.04 -5.55 -14.48
C ASN A 245 -12.87 -6.95 -15.10
N HIS A 246 -13.98 -7.53 -15.55
CA HIS A 246 -14.01 -8.90 -16.06
C HIS A 246 -13.33 -9.05 -17.43
N GLU A 247 -13.25 -8.00 -18.24
CA GLU A 247 -12.56 -8.05 -19.54
C GLU A 247 -11.06 -8.23 -19.34
N ILE A 248 -10.49 -7.46 -18.41
CA ILE A 248 -9.06 -7.57 -18.06
C ILE A 248 -8.76 -8.94 -17.45
N SER A 249 -9.70 -9.47 -16.66
CA SER A 249 -9.52 -10.77 -16.01
C SER A 249 -9.45 -11.94 -17.00
N LYS A 250 -10.12 -11.84 -18.16
CA LYS A 250 -10.12 -12.87 -19.21
C LYS A 250 -8.81 -12.89 -20.02
N GLU A 251 -8.04 -11.80 -20.01
CA GLU A 251 -6.75 -11.71 -20.68
C GLU A 251 -5.61 -12.35 -19.87
N ILE A 252 -5.87 -12.74 -18.61
CA ILE A 252 -4.86 -13.32 -17.72
C ILE A 252 -4.74 -14.82 -18.02
N ASP A 253 -3.58 -15.22 -18.54
CA ASP A 253 -3.23 -16.62 -18.70
C ASP A 253 -2.81 -17.24 -17.35
N ASN A 254 -3.62 -18.17 -16.85
CA ASN A 254 -3.43 -18.84 -15.57
C ASN A 254 -2.08 -19.56 -15.46
N SER A 255 -1.56 -20.12 -16.57
CA SER A 255 -0.27 -20.83 -16.57
C SER A 255 0.91 -19.89 -16.31
N ASN A 256 0.74 -18.60 -16.63
CA ASN A 256 1.75 -17.57 -16.42
C ASN A 256 1.78 -16.99 -15.00
N VAL A 257 0.76 -17.24 -14.17
CA VAL A 257 0.69 -16.63 -12.83
C VAL A 257 1.80 -17.15 -11.90
N TYR A 258 2.12 -18.45 -11.96
CA TYR A 258 3.22 -19.01 -11.15
C TYR A 258 4.58 -18.44 -11.57
N ILE A 259 4.81 -18.31 -12.87
CA ILE A 259 6.01 -17.68 -13.43
C ILE A 259 6.10 -16.22 -12.95
N MET A 260 4.98 -15.48 -12.98
CA MET A 260 4.92 -14.10 -12.49
C MET A 260 5.17 -13.99 -10.99
N LYS A 261 4.69 -14.93 -10.16
CA LYS A 261 5.00 -14.96 -8.71
C LYS A 261 6.51 -15.12 -8.49
N ARG A 262 7.14 -16.06 -9.18
CA ARG A 262 8.60 -16.26 -9.11
C ARG A 262 9.37 -15.02 -9.57
N GLN A 263 9.02 -14.45 -10.72
CA GLN A 263 9.63 -13.21 -11.22
C GLN A 263 9.46 -12.05 -10.24
N LEU A 264 8.27 -11.89 -9.65
CA LEU A 264 8.01 -10.85 -8.67
C LEU A 264 8.87 -11.03 -7.42
N LYS A 265 8.98 -12.27 -6.93
CA LYS A 265 9.84 -12.64 -5.79
C LYS A 265 11.30 -12.29 -6.05
N GLU A 266 11.85 -12.65 -7.20
CA GLU A 266 13.22 -12.27 -7.63
C GLU A 266 13.40 -10.75 -7.70
N LEU A 267 12.41 -10.02 -8.22
CA LEU A 267 12.43 -8.55 -8.28
C LEU A 267 12.39 -7.89 -6.90
N ILE A 268 11.69 -8.48 -5.93
CA ILE A 268 11.61 -8.01 -4.55
C ILE A 268 12.91 -8.34 -3.81
N LEU A 269 13.44 -9.56 -3.97
CA LEU A 269 14.72 -9.98 -3.41
C LEU A 269 15.83 -8.99 -3.78
N ASN A 270 16.01 -8.74 -5.09
CA ASN A 270 17.01 -7.78 -5.58
C ASN A 270 16.78 -6.38 -5.03
N ARG A 271 15.51 -5.96 -4.90
CA ARG A 271 15.16 -4.64 -4.37
C ARG A 271 15.53 -4.48 -2.91
N LEU A 272 15.35 -5.52 -2.11
CA LEU A 272 15.69 -5.50 -0.69
C LEU A 272 17.21 -5.51 -0.50
N LYS A 273 17.97 -6.26 -1.31
CA LYS A 273 19.45 -6.21 -1.31
C LYS A 273 19.96 -4.80 -1.65
N GLU A 274 19.44 -4.18 -2.71
CA GLU A 274 19.73 -2.77 -3.03
C GLU A 274 19.34 -1.81 -1.90
N TYR A 275 18.26 -2.10 -1.19
CA TYR A 275 17.79 -1.25 -0.10
C TYR A 275 18.71 -1.33 1.12
N GLY A 276 19.20 -2.51 1.48
CA GLY A 276 20.22 -2.72 2.51
C GLY A 276 21.49 -1.92 2.23
N LEU A 277 22.01 -1.99 1.00
CA LEU A 277 23.15 -1.18 0.55
C LEU A 277 22.93 0.32 0.78
N ARG A 278 21.74 0.83 0.42
CA ARG A 278 21.38 2.24 0.63
C ARG A 278 21.24 2.61 2.11
N ILE A 279 20.69 1.73 2.93
CA ILE A 279 20.57 1.95 4.38
C ILE A 279 21.97 2.07 4.98
N ASN A 280 22.86 1.13 4.67
CA ASN A 280 24.23 1.13 5.18
C ASN A 280 24.99 2.40 4.76
N ALA A 281 24.99 2.72 3.46
CA ALA A 281 25.63 3.92 2.94
C ALA A 281 25.14 5.22 3.61
N ASN A 282 23.84 5.30 3.93
CA ASN A 282 23.28 6.44 4.65
C ASN A 282 23.68 6.48 6.14
N ALA A 283 23.82 5.33 6.79
CA ALA A 283 24.29 5.22 8.17
C ALA A 283 25.76 5.66 8.27
N VAL A 284 26.61 5.07 7.45
CA VAL A 284 28.03 5.42 7.24
C VAL A 284 28.18 6.94 7.04
N ARG A 285 27.44 7.52 6.08
CA ARG A 285 27.50 8.96 5.81
C ARG A 285 27.09 9.83 7.00
N LYS A 286 26.15 9.37 7.85
CA LYS A 286 25.75 10.10 9.06
C LYS A 286 26.81 10.04 10.14
N GLU A 287 27.52 8.92 10.27
CA GLU A 287 28.67 8.79 11.17
C GLU A 287 29.80 9.74 10.74
N TYR A 288 30.16 9.74 9.46
CA TYR A 288 31.14 10.68 8.90
C TYR A 288 30.80 12.15 9.14
N LYS A 289 29.51 12.52 9.14
CA LYS A 289 29.08 13.91 9.41
C LYS A 289 29.17 14.31 10.88
N LYS A 290 29.18 13.34 11.81
CA LYS A 290 29.31 13.59 13.25
C LYS A 290 30.77 13.72 13.68
N LEU A 291 31.68 13.09 12.95
CA LEU A 291 33.12 13.21 13.13
C LEU A 291 33.57 14.57 12.56
N THR A 292 33.95 15.50 13.44
CA THR A 292 34.51 16.80 13.06
C THR A 292 35.84 16.65 12.33
N PHE A 293 36.13 17.57 11.40
CA PHE A 293 37.42 17.69 10.69
C PHE A 293 38.60 17.67 11.68
N GLY A 294 39.50 16.69 11.59
CA GLY A 294 40.80 16.76 12.27
C GLY A 294 41.48 15.45 12.64
N GLU A 295 40.75 14.36 12.91
CA GLU A 295 41.39 13.10 13.30
C GLU A 295 41.46 12.11 12.12
N PRO A 296 42.67 11.58 11.77
CA PRO A 296 42.80 10.56 10.76
C PRO A 296 42.18 9.24 11.24
N MET A 297 41.45 8.57 10.35
CA MET A 297 40.83 7.28 10.63
C MET A 297 41.89 6.19 10.85
N LEU A 298 41.73 5.41 11.92
CA LEU A 298 42.19 4.01 11.93
C LEU A 298 41.31 3.22 10.97
N VAL A 299 41.92 2.37 10.15
CA VAL A 299 41.32 1.69 8.99
C VAL A 299 40.13 0.76 9.32
N ASP A 300 39.79 0.56 10.59
CA ASP A 300 38.78 -0.42 11.03
C ASP A 300 37.53 0.18 11.68
N THR A 301 37.39 1.49 11.74
CA THR A 301 36.12 2.11 12.11
C THR A 301 35.31 2.37 10.85
N ILE A 302 34.10 1.79 10.71
CA ILE A 302 32.84 2.47 10.28
C ILE A 302 31.81 1.46 9.70
N SER A 303 30.64 1.40 10.33
CA SER A 303 29.49 0.49 10.10
C SER A 303 29.74 -1.01 10.31
N ASN A 304 28.86 -1.69 11.04
CA ASN A 304 28.89 -3.15 11.30
C ASN A 304 29.48 -3.91 10.10
N SER A 305 30.70 -4.43 10.24
CA SER A 305 31.46 -5.03 9.15
C SER A 305 30.70 -6.15 8.42
N ASN A 306 29.72 -6.75 9.10
CA ASN A 306 28.85 -7.80 8.56
C ASN A 306 27.42 -7.34 8.19
N PHE A 307 27.03 -6.07 8.37
CA PHE A 307 25.65 -5.61 8.14
C PHE A 307 25.09 -6.02 6.77
N ILE A 308 25.86 -5.84 5.70
CA ILE A 308 25.42 -6.20 4.34
C ILE A 308 25.32 -7.71 4.17
N GLY A 309 26.25 -8.47 4.77
CA GLY A 309 26.21 -9.93 4.78
C GLY A 309 24.96 -10.45 5.47
N ASP A 310 24.75 -10.03 6.72
CA ASP A 310 23.60 -10.42 7.54
C ASP A 310 22.29 -9.95 6.91
N TRP A 311 22.25 -8.74 6.34
CA TRP A 311 21.09 -8.24 5.61
C TRP A 311 20.74 -9.13 4.42
N ASN A 312 21.72 -9.48 3.59
CA ASN A 312 21.49 -10.32 2.43
C ASN A 312 21.06 -11.72 2.84
N TRP A 313 21.66 -12.27 3.90
CA TRP A 313 21.24 -13.54 4.48
C TRP A 313 19.79 -13.49 4.94
N LEU A 314 19.38 -12.42 5.64
CA LEU A 314 17.99 -12.21 6.05
C LEU A 314 17.05 -12.05 4.84
N VAL A 315 17.47 -11.36 3.79
CA VAL A 315 16.69 -11.29 2.54
C VAL A 315 16.42 -12.69 2.00
N ASP A 316 17.47 -13.51 1.88
CA ASP A 316 17.35 -14.85 1.31
C ASP A 316 16.53 -15.76 2.24
N TYR A 317 16.76 -15.73 3.55
CA TYR A 317 16.01 -16.49 4.54
C TYR A 317 14.50 -16.17 4.56
N PHE A 318 14.14 -14.89 4.51
CA PHE A 318 12.73 -14.48 4.61
C PHE A 318 11.99 -14.55 3.27
N ILE A 319 12.68 -14.38 2.15
CA ILE A 319 12.04 -14.30 0.84
C ILE A 319 12.13 -15.61 0.06
N ASP A 320 13.24 -16.35 0.12
CA ASP A 320 13.62 -17.38 -0.87
C ASP A 320 13.07 -18.81 -0.63
N ASP A 321 11.97 -18.97 0.12
CA ASP A 321 11.32 -20.29 0.33
C ASP A 321 10.66 -20.91 -0.91
#